data_AF-A0A7C9FLH4-F1
#
_entry.id   AF-A0A7C9FLH4-F1
#
_cell.length_a   1.000
_cell.length_b   1.000
_cell.length_c   1.000
_cell.angle_alpha   90.00
_cell.angle_beta   90.00
_cell.angle_gamma   90.00
#
_symmetry.space_group_name_H-M   'P 1'
#
loop_
_entity.id
_entity.type
_entity.pdbx_description
1 polymer ?
#
loop_
_entity_poly.entity_id
_entity_poly.type
_entity_poly.pdbx_seq_one_letter_code
_entity_poly.pdbx_strand_id
1 'polypeptide(L)'
;MPKLTHGDSRTRSSVSIFIVAGFCCFFYLLGAWQRSGFGKGDSIAMEITKSGADCAVLSKLSFETHHGGEIRTEDSEIREKVIPPCDSRYTDYTPCQDQLRAMMFPRDNMNYRERHCPPEDQLLHCLIPAPKGYV
;
A
#
# COMPACT_ATOMS: atom_id res chain seq x y z
N MET A 1 -59.10 14.69 20.55
CA MET A 1 -58.63 15.04 21.91
C MET A 1 -57.79 13.88 22.46
N PRO A 2 -56.70 14.15 23.19
CA PRO A 2 -55.51 13.30 23.23
C PRO A 2 -55.51 12.34 24.43
N LYS A 3 -54.75 11.24 24.32
CA LYS A 3 -54.14 10.57 25.48
C LYS A 3 -52.63 10.50 25.25
N LEU A 4 -51.92 11.51 25.76
CA LEU A 4 -50.50 11.34 26.07
C LEU A 4 -50.41 10.46 27.31
N THR A 5 -50.00 9.22 27.15
CA THR A 5 -49.52 8.41 28.28
C THR A 5 -48.12 8.90 28.64
N HIS A 6 -48.09 9.83 29.58
CA HIS A 6 -46.92 10.17 30.37
C HIS A 6 -46.67 9.03 31.37
N GLY A 7 -45.55 8.32 31.26
CA GLY A 7 -45.16 7.38 32.30
C GLY A 7 -44.05 6.41 31.89
N ASP A 8 -42.92 6.58 32.54
CA ASP A 8 -41.90 5.57 32.83
C ASP A 8 -40.81 5.27 31.78
N SER A 9 -40.00 6.29 31.47
CA SER A 9 -38.68 6.09 30.83
C SER A 9 -37.51 6.18 31.82
N ARG A 10 -37.76 6.52 33.09
CA ARG A 10 -36.70 6.97 34.02
C ARG A 10 -35.93 5.81 34.68
N THR A 11 -36.55 4.64 34.81
CA THR A 11 -35.94 3.42 35.39
C THR A 11 -35.24 2.54 34.33
N ARG A 12 -35.83 2.40 33.13
CA ARG A 12 -35.18 1.67 32.02
C ARG A 12 -33.91 2.36 31.51
N SER A 13 -33.90 3.70 31.49
CA SER A 13 -32.72 4.48 31.06
C SER A 13 -31.56 4.40 32.05
N SER A 14 -31.82 4.34 33.36
CA SER A 14 -30.73 4.23 34.34
C SER A 14 -30.11 2.82 34.33
N VAL A 15 -30.94 1.78 34.27
CA VAL A 15 -30.48 0.38 34.11
C VAL A 15 -29.66 0.20 32.84
N SER A 16 -30.09 0.78 31.70
CA SER A 16 -29.31 0.70 30.46
C SER A 16 -27.95 1.40 30.56
N ILE A 17 -27.84 2.51 31.30
CA ILE A 17 -26.57 3.20 31.52
C ILE A 17 -25.61 2.31 32.33
N PHE A 18 -26.09 1.66 33.40
CA PHE A 18 -25.27 0.75 34.19
C PHE A 18 -24.81 -0.47 33.39
N ILE A 19 -25.66 -1.01 32.52
CA ILE A 19 -25.31 -2.13 31.64
C ILE A 19 -24.23 -1.71 30.64
N VAL A 20 -24.38 -0.56 29.98
CA VAL A 20 -23.38 -0.05 29.01
C VAL A 20 -22.05 0.26 29.69
N ALA A 21 -22.08 0.91 30.86
CA ALA A 21 -20.88 1.18 31.65
C ALA A 21 -20.19 -0.13 32.09
N GLY A 22 -20.96 -1.12 32.54
CA GLY A 22 -20.46 -2.45 32.91
C GLY A 22 -19.79 -3.17 31.74
N PHE A 23 -20.44 -3.21 30.57
CA PHE A 23 -19.83 -3.79 29.37
C PHE A 23 -18.58 -3.03 28.93
N CYS A 24 -18.60 -1.70 28.96
CA CYS A 24 -17.43 -0.87 28.62
C CYS A 24 -16.23 -1.21 29.53
N CYS A 25 -16.44 -1.25 30.85
CA CYS A 25 -15.40 -1.62 31.81
C CYS A 25 -14.92 -3.06 31.61
N PHE A 26 -15.84 -4.01 31.36
CA PHE A 26 -15.49 -5.41 31.12
C PHE A 26 -14.62 -5.60 29.88
N PHE A 27 -15.03 -5.04 28.73
CA PHE A 27 -14.24 -5.11 27.50
C PHE A 27 -12.92 -4.33 27.59
N TYR A 28 -12.89 -3.22 28.35
CA TYR A 28 -11.66 -2.48 28.62
C TYR A 28 -10.66 -3.33 29.43
N LEU A 29 -11.12 -4.00 30.50
CA LEU A 29 -10.28 -4.89 31.30
C LEU A 29 -9.85 -6.14 30.53
N LEU A 30 -10.72 -6.73 29.72
CA LEU A 30 -10.35 -7.84 28.83
C LEU A 30 -9.34 -7.40 27.78
N GLY A 31 -9.53 -6.24 27.15
CA GLY A 31 -8.59 -5.67 26.18
C GLY A 31 -7.24 -5.33 26.81
N ALA A 32 -7.25 -4.75 28.01
CA ALA A 32 -6.04 -4.48 28.78
C ALA A 32 -5.35 -5.76 29.26
N TRP A 33 -6.09 -6.81 29.62
CA TRP A 33 -5.52 -8.11 29.98
C TRP A 33 -4.92 -8.81 28.76
N GLN A 34 -5.63 -8.85 27.62
CA GLN A 34 -5.07 -9.34 26.36
C GLN A 34 -3.82 -8.54 25.93
N ARG A 35 -3.77 -7.24 26.24
CA ARG A 35 -2.60 -6.37 26.01
C ARG A 35 -1.51 -6.47 27.09
N SER A 36 -1.81 -7.05 28.25
CA SER A 36 -0.87 -7.43 29.30
C SER A 36 -0.21 -8.80 29.03
N GLY A 37 -0.46 -9.41 27.87
CA GLY A 37 0.47 -10.32 27.20
C GLY A 37 1.72 -9.57 26.72
N PHE A 38 2.45 -8.97 27.66
CA PHE A 38 3.76 -8.38 27.46
C PHE A 38 4.70 -9.43 26.81
N GLY A 39 5.18 -9.16 25.60
CA GLY A 39 6.44 -9.72 25.12
C GLY A 39 6.42 -10.92 24.17
N LYS A 40 5.29 -11.34 23.57
CA LYS A 40 5.31 -12.43 22.57
C LYS A 40 5.57 -11.98 21.12
N GLY A 41 5.59 -10.66 20.87
CA GLY A 41 6.07 -10.07 19.61
C GLY A 41 7.55 -9.70 19.66
N ASP A 42 8.04 -9.32 20.84
CA ASP A 42 9.44 -8.92 21.02
C ASP A 42 10.38 -10.11 21.11
N SER A 43 9.93 -11.30 21.51
CA SER A 43 10.81 -12.47 21.55
C SER A 43 11.31 -12.85 20.15
N ILE A 44 10.49 -12.70 19.11
CA ILE A 44 10.88 -12.95 17.72
C ILE A 44 11.82 -11.85 17.23
N ALA A 45 11.55 -10.57 17.55
CA ALA A 45 12.44 -9.47 17.19
C ALA A 45 13.80 -9.54 17.92
N MET A 46 13.80 -9.97 19.18
CA MET A 46 14.97 -10.19 20.01
C MET A 46 15.75 -11.44 19.58
N GLU A 47 15.06 -12.48 19.13
CA GLU A 47 15.69 -13.66 18.54
C GLU A 47 16.32 -13.32 17.19
N ILE A 48 15.63 -12.62 16.28
CA ILE A 48 16.20 -12.13 15.00
C ILE A 48 17.44 -11.23 15.21
N THR A 49 17.45 -10.39 16.25
CA THR A 49 18.62 -9.55 16.56
C THR A 49 19.75 -10.30 17.28
N LYS A 50 19.45 -11.38 18.00
CA LYS A 50 20.43 -12.20 18.73
C LYS A 50 21.02 -13.31 17.87
N SER A 51 20.19 -13.96 17.05
CA SER A 51 20.60 -14.81 15.94
C SER A 51 20.99 -13.91 14.77
N GLY A 52 22.03 -13.10 14.95
CA GLY A 52 22.72 -12.41 13.86
C GLY A 52 23.27 -13.43 12.87
N ALA A 53 22.38 -14.08 12.13
CA ALA A 53 22.65 -14.97 11.04
C ALA A 53 22.91 -14.05 9.84
N ASP A 54 24.18 -13.69 9.72
CA ASP A 54 24.81 -13.37 8.46
C ASP A 54 24.20 -12.19 7.69
N CYS A 55 24.00 -11.06 8.37
CA CYS A 55 24.05 -9.74 7.70
C CYS A 55 25.49 -9.36 7.29
N ALA A 56 26.44 -10.30 7.36
CA ALA A 56 27.79 -10.13 6.86
C ALA A 56 27.86 -10.62 5.41
N VAL A 57 27.72 -9.67 4.49
CA VAL A 57 28.14 -9.82 3.08
C VAL A 57 27.40 -10.94 2.34
N LEU A 58 26.29 -10.58 1.68
CA LEU A 58 25.85 -11.34 0.52
C LEU A 58 26.93 -11.21 -0.57
N SER A 59 27.96 -12.05 -0.51
CA SER A 59 29.08 -12.12 -1.47
C SER A 59 28.65 -12.49 -2.89
N LYS A 60 27.33 -12.68 -3.11
CA LYS A 60 26.72 -13.09 -4.37
C LYS A 60 25.55 -12.18 -4.76
N LEU A 61 25.67 -10.88 -4.50
CA LEU A 61 24.85 -9.88 -5.18
C LEU A 61 25.53 -9.57 -6.52
N SER A 62 24.91 -9.96 -7.64
CA SER A 62 25.34 -9.44 -8.93
C SER A 62 24.83 -8.01 -9.05
N PHE A 63 25.74 -7.05 -8.95
CA PHE A 63 25.48 -5.65 -9.30
C PHE A 63 25.55 -5.41 -10.81
N GLU A 64 25.49 -6.49 -11.59
CA GLU A 64 25.54 -6.45 -13.04
C GLU A 64 24.29 -5.74 -13.56
N THR A 65 24.51 -4.66 -14.30
CA THR A 65 23.41 -3.91 -14.90
C THR A 65 22.93 -4.71 -16.11
N HIS A 66 21.83 -5.46 -15.96
CA HIS A 66 21.23 -6.27 -17.03
C HIS A 66 20.68 -5.45 -18.23
N HIS A 67 20.95 -4.14 -18.29
CA HIS A 67 20.69 -3.29 -19.45
C HIS A 67 21.89 -3.22 -20.42
N GLY A 68 23.04 -3.79 -20.05
CA GLY A 68 24.09 -4.15 -20.99
C GLY A 68 23.66 -5.39 -21.74
N GLY A 69 22.85 -5.20 -22.79
CA GLY A 69 22.39 -6.28 -23.65
C GLY A 69 23.54 -7.20 -24.08
N GLU A 70 23.22 -8.46 -24.29
CA GLU A 70 24.05 -9.44 -25.00
C GLU A 70 24.64 -8.73 -26.23
N ILE A 71 25.91 -8.27 -26.17
CA ILE A 71 26.66 -7.93 -27.36
C ILE A 71 26.93 -9.28 -28.01
N ARG A 72 25.92 -9.78 -28.71
CA ARG A 72 26.09 -10.82 -29.72
C ARG A 72 27.04 -10.19 -30.73
N THR A 73 28.25 -10.74 -30.77
CA THR A 73 29.31 -10.40 -31.70
C THR A 73 28.87 -10.76 -33.12
N GLU A 74 27.93 -10.02 -33.69
CA GLU A 74 27.57 -10.07 -35.11
C GLU A 74 27.15 -8.65 -35.54
N ASP A 75 28.16 -7.84 -35.92
CA ASP A 75 28.10 -6.77 -36.93
C ASP A 75 26.81 -5.94 -37.08
N SER A 76 26.19 -5.61 -35.95
CA SER A 76 25.05 -4.69 -35.93
C SER A 76 25.57 -3.34 -35.47
N GLU A 77 25.75 -2.43 -36.42
CA GLU A 77 25.96 -1.00 -36.18
C GLU A 77 25.20 -0.57 -34.92
N ILE A 78 25.90 -0.02 -33.92
CA ILE A 78 25.27 0.57 -32.72
C ILE A 78 24.47 1.77 -33.20
N ARG A 79 23.25 1.52 -33.67
CA ARG A 79 22.29 2.57 -34.00
C ARG A 79 21.79 3.09 -32.68
N GLU A 80 22.34 4.24 -32.29
CA GLU A 80 21.83 5.03 -31.18
C GLU A 80 20.33 5.25 -31.42
N LYS A 81 19.49 4.50 -30.69
CA LYS A 81 18.04 4.67 -30.78
C LYS A 81 17.71 6.00 -30.12
N VAL A 82 17.49 7.01 -30.94
CA VAL A 82 17.02 8.32 -30.48
C VAL A 82 15.63 8.14 -29.91
N ILE A 83 15.51 8.19 -28.58
CA ILE A 83 14.23 8.16 -27.88
C ILE A 83 13.71 9.60 -27.83
N PRO A 84 12.54 9.90 -28.42
CA PRO A 84 12.01 11.26 -28.41
C PRO A 84 11.53 11.68 -27.01
N PRO A 85 11.47 12.99 -26.73
CA PRO A 85 10.85 13.48 -25.50
C PRO A 85 9.35 13.16 -25.46
N CYS A 86 8.83 12.90 -24.26
CA CYS A 86 7.39 12.76 -24.03
C CYS A 86 6.66 14.09 -24.26
N ASP A 87 5.40 14.02 -24.67
CA ASP A 87 4.51 15.18 -24.63
C ASP A 87 4.39 15.70 -23.18
N SER A 88 4.34 17.01 -23.02
CA SER A 88 4.15 17.71 -21.75
C SER A 88 3.02 17.18 -20.86
N ARG A 89 1.94 16.64 -21.46
CA ARG A 89 0.81 16.03 -20.73
C ARG A 89 1.19 14.75 -19.98
N TYR A 90 2.30 14.12 -20.36
CA TYR A 90 2.73 12.83 -19.81
C TYR A 90 3.85 12.96 -18.77
N THR A 91 4.38 14.16 -18.52
CA THR A 91 5.45 14.39 -17.54
C THR A 91 5.11 13.85 -16.15
N ASP A 92 3.88 14.10 -15.70
CA ASP A 92 3.38 13.67 -14.38
C ASP A 92 2.36 12.52 -14.49
N TYR A 93 2.26 11.89 -15.66
CA TYR A 93 1.30 10.83 -15.89
C TYR A 93 1.77 9.54 -15.20
N THR A 94 0.94 9.02 -14.30
CA THR A 94 1.21 7.78 -13.54
C THR A 94 0.27 6.66 -14.01
N PRO A 95 0.57 6.01 -15.15
CA PRO A 95 -0.39 5.13 -15.84
C PRO A 95 -0.93 3.96 -15.01
N CYS A 96 -0.11 3.39 -14.12
CA CYS A 96 -0.51 2.29 -13.25
C CYS A 96 -1.45 2.71 -12.10
N GLN A 97 -1.55 4.01 -11.81
CA GLN A 97 -2.35 4.57 -10.73
C GLN A 97 -3.44 5.52 -11.27
N ASP A 98 -3.76 5.41 -12.56
CA ASP A 98 -4.79 6.21 -13.20
C ASP A 98 -6.19 5.82 -12.70
N GLN A 99 -6.89 6.77 -12.10
CA GLN A 99 -8.23 6.57 -11.53
C GLN A 99 -9.25 6.22 -12.61
N LEU A 100 -9.15 6.79 -13.80
CA LEU A 100 -10.09 6.52 -14.89
C LEU A 100 -9.97 5.07 -15.33
N ARG A 101 -8.73 4.59 -15.53
CA ARG A 101 -8.44 3.19 -15.81
C ARG A 101 -8.92 2.28 -14.70
N ALA A 102 -8.64 2.60 -13.43
CA ALA A 102 -9.08 1.80 -12.29
C ALA A 102 -10.61 1.61 -12.24
N MET A 103 -11.38 2.62 -12.65
CA MET A 103 -12.85 2.55 -12.71
C MET A 103 -13.40 1.70 -13.86
N MET A 104 -12.56 1.28 -14.83
CA MET A 104 -12.95 0.36 -15.90
C MET A 104 -12.98 -1.10 -15.44
N PHE A 105 -12.38 -1.42 -14.30
CA PHE A 105 -12.30 -2.78 -13.77
C PHE A 105 -13.53 -3.14 -12.91
N PRO A 106 -13.89 -4.44 -12.82
CA PRO A 106 -15.02 -4.88 -12.03
C PRO A 106 -14.85 -4.54 -10.55
N ARG A 107 -16.00 -4.37 -9.86
CA ARG A 107 -16.02 -4.12 -8.40
C ARG A 107 -15.86 -5.41 -7.58
N ASP A 108 -15.98 -6.56 -8.22
CA ASP A 108 -15.78 -7.86 -7.59
C ASP A 108 -14.37 -7.95 -7.01
N ASN A 109 -14.27 -8.49 -5.80
CA ASN A 109 -13.02 -8.66 -5.05
C ASN A 109 -12.19 -7.37 -4.92
N MET A 110 -12.81 -6.20 -5.03
CA MET A 110 -12.13 -4.91 -4.99
C MET A 110 -11.07 -4.73 -6.09
N ASN A 111 -11.20 -5.42 -7.24
CA ASN A 111 -10.24 -5.35 -8.34
C ASN A 111 -10.01 -3.90 -8.81
N TYR A 112 -11.05 -3.07 -8.87
CA TYR A 112 -10.94 -1.62 -9.16
C TYR A 112 -10.03 -0.81 -8.22
N ARG A 113 -9.58 -1.36 -7.08
CA ARG A 113 -8.62 -0.73 -6.16
C ARG A 113 -7.18 -1.19 -6.36
N GLU A 114 -6.94 -2.16 -7.23
CA GLU A 114 -5.60 -2.66 -7.54
C GLU A 114 -4.88 -1.72 -8.51
N ARG A 115 -3.56 -1.94 -8.68
CA ARG A 115 -2.73 -1.19 -9.63
C ARG A 115 -2.88 -1.80 -11.01
N HIS A 116 -3.42 -1.02 -11.94
CA HIS A 116 -3.70 -1.46 -13.31
C HIS A 116 -2.75 -0.79 -14.28
N CYS A 117 -1.59 -1.39 -14.52
CA CYS A 117 -0.64 -0.86 -15.50
C CYS A 117 -1.13 -1.08 -16.94
N PRO A 118 -0.74 -0.22 -17.89
CA PRO A 118 -0.94 -0.48 -19.31
C PRO A 118 -0.22 -1.76 -19.76
N PRO A 119 -0.82 -2.49 -20.71
CA PRO A 119 -0.10 -3.56 -21.41
C PRO A 119 1.05 -2.98 -22.25
N GLU A 120 1.96 -3.85 -22.69
CA GLU A 120 3.20 -3.45 -23.37
C GLU A 120 2.97 -2.61 -24.63
N ASP A 121 1.90 -2.87 -25.38
CA ASP A 121 1.51 -2.13 -26.59
C ASP A 121 1.08 -0.69 -26.31
N GLN A 122 0.66 -0.39 -25.07
CA GLN A 122 0.24 0.94 -24.62
C GLN A 122 1.35 1.66 -23.83
N LEU A 123 2.50 1.02 -23.64
CA LEU A 123 3.61 1.59 -22.89
C LEU A 123 4.31 2.66 -23.74
N LEU A 124 4.39 3.88 -23.21
CA LEU A 124 5.06 4.98 -23.89
C LEU A 124 6.57 4.84 -23.73
N HIS A 125 7.30 4.77 -24.84
CA HIS A 125 8.75 4.76 -24.88
C HIS A 125 9.26 6.15 -25.26
N CYS A 126 9.29 7.06 -24.29
CA CYS A 126 9.74 8.43 -24.46
C CYS A 126 10.54 8.92 -23.23
N LEU A 127 11.36 9.96 -23.43
CA LEU A 127 12.13 10.59 -22.36
C LEU A 127 11.29 11.66 -21.65
N ILE A 128 11.16 11.56 -20.32
CA ILE A 128 10.49 12.61 -19.54
C ILE A 128 11.37 13.87 -19.58
N PRO A 129 10.84 15.02 -20.05
CA PRO A 129 11.63 16.24 -20.14
C PRO A 129 11.99 16.77 -18.76
N ALA A 130 13.12 17.49 -18.66
CA ALA A 130 13.51 18.17 -17.44
C ALA A 130 12.47 19.26 -17.05
N PRO A 131 12.15 19.42 -15.75
CA PRO A 131 11.29 20.51 -15.29
C PRO A 131 11.86 21.88 -15.65
N LYS A 132 10.98 22.88 -15.85
CA LYS A 132 11.41 24.26 -16.12
C LYS A 132 12.20 24.82 -14.94
N GLY A 133 13.40 25.35 -15.20
CA GLY A 133 14.26 25.99 -14.19
C GLY A 133 15.29 25.08 -13.53
N TYR A 134 15.47 23.85 -14.02
CA TYR A 134 16.48 22.90 -13.54
C TYR A 134 17.75 22.88 -14.42
N VAL A 135 18.03 23.97 -15.15
CA VAL A 135 19.20 24.16 -16.03
C VAL A 135 19.92 25.47 -15.72
#